data_AF-A0A1B6GKZ5-F1
#
_entry.id   AF-A0A1B6GKZ5-F1
#
_cell.length_a   1.000
_cell.length_b   1.000
_cell.length_c   1.000
_cell.angle_alpha   90.00
_cell.angle_beta   90.00
_cell.angle_gamma   90.00
#
_symmetry.space_group_name_H-M   'P 1'
#
loop_
_entity.id
_entity.type
_entity.pdbx_description
1 polymer ?
#
loop_
_entity_poly.entity_id
_entity_poly.type
_entity_poly.pdbx_seq_one_letter_code
_entity_poly.pdbx_strand_id
1 'polypeptide(L)'
;MDELNSLDSCSEQLNFNMSSSSLDVDDNMFLNDCPLCCKARKTFCCKSCINNGDYYKSTGPCLEKYSEKHLRLLKLKKEKRDVELQCEKLLESRLLKTKLMSELDDHKERIRLLKCLIKKSEEEIAQKKSMIVQLNCDNEKSENYLPMYKSKVDQLEKYVVDHSSGVLARQEKLTEVRQELKKVIRARIHELVKYIFPISVVQPSRSQDSSGTVSALNEAATMAYMAGRWVTTDVSDQLHHRIVGGPSLPASGDYSSYNDWVSASKD
;
A
#
# COMPACT_ATOMS: atom_id res chain seq x y z
N MET A 1 -43.40 -17.12 22.00
CA MET A 1 -44.51 -17.90 21.41
C MET A 1 -45.71 -17.57 22.25
N ASP A 2 -46.29 -16.41 21.96
CA ASP A 2 -47.59 -16.00 22.47
C ASP A 2 -48.57 -16.32 21.35
N GLU A 3 -49.46 -17.28 21.57
CA GLU A 3 -50.74 -17.37 20.87
C GLU A 3 -51.56 -18.54 21.44
N LEU A 4 -52.88 -18.35 21.43
CA LEU A 4 -53.97 -19.27 21.80
C LEU A 4 -54.46 -19.17 23.24
N ASN A 5 -55.21 -18.10 23.50
CA ASN A 5 -56.32 -18.11 24.44
C ASN A 5 -57.51 -17.37 23.81
N SER A 6 -58.40 -18.09 23.15
CA SER A 6 -59.78 -17.66 22.93
C SER A 6 -60.61 -18.84 22.44
N LEU A 7 -61.88 -18.85 22.85
CA LEU A 7 -62.95 -19.82 22.54
C LEU A 7 -63.06 -20.98 23.54
N ASP A 8 -63.83 -20.77 24.60
CA ASP A 8 -65.12 -21.46 24.70
C ASP A 8 -66.01 -20.73 25.74
N SER A 9 -66.95 -19.92 25.23
CA SER A 9 -68.02 -19.34 26.04
C SER A 9 -69.35 -19.70 25.39
N CYS A 10 -69.66 -20.98 25.33
CA CYS A 10 -71.02 -21.46 25.10
C CYS A 10 -71.69 -21.78 26.45
N SER A 11 -71.96 -20.73 27.23
CA SER A 11 -72.94 -20.79 28.30
C SER A 11 -74.32 -20.46 27.73
N GLU A 12 -74.91 -21.39 26.96
CA GLU A 12 -76.34 -21.34 26.67
C GLU A 12 -77.10 -21.61 27.97
N GLN A 13 -77.45 -20.53 28.67
CA GLN A 13 -78.50 -20.56 29.69
C GLN A 13 -79.83 -20.84 29.00
N LEU A 14 -80.14 -22.12 28.79
CA LEU A 14 -81.51 -22.57 28.53
C LEU A 14 -82.33 -22.35 29.80
N ASN A 15 -82.79 -21.11 29.96
CA ASN A 15 -83.83 -20.73 30.92
C ASN A 15 -85.12 -21.42 30.49
N PHE A 16 -85.34 -22.65 30.97
CA PHE A 16 -86.66 -23.26 30.96
C PHE A 16 -87.56 -22.46 31.92
N ASN A 17 -88.19 -21.44 31.37
CA ASN A 17 -89.24 -20.67 32.02
C ASN A 17 -90.49 -21.57 32.12
N MET A 18 -90.53 -22.47 33.11
CA MET A 18 -91.77 -23.10 33.56
C MET A 18 -92.53 -22.08 34.41
N SER A 19 -93.09 -21.07 33.75
CA SER A 19 -94.07 -20.17 34.36
C SER A 19 -95.45 -20.73 34.08
N SER A 20 -96.03 -21.35 35.11
CA SER A 20 -97.45 -21.64 35.23
C SER A 20 -98.25 -20.38 34.93
N SER A 21 -99.15 -20.48 33.95
CA SER A 21 -100.28 -19.58 33.78
C SER A 21 -101.06 -19.49 35.09
N SER A 22 -101.11 -18.28 35.64
CA SER A 22 -102.02 -17.89 36.71
C SER A 22 -103.40 -17.68 36.09
N LEU A 23 -104.27 -18.67 36.23
CA LEU A 23 -105.71 -18.48 36.17
C LEU A 23 -106.28 -19.01 37.47
N ASP A 24 -106.98 -18.14 38.17
CA ASP A 24 -107.76 -18.45 39.35
C ASP A 24 -108.79 -19.55 39.06
N VAL A 25 -109.11 -20.30 40.12
CA VAL A 25 -110.29 -21.17 40.35
C VAL A 25 -109.89 -22.61 40.71
N ASP A 26 -110.47 -23.05 41.83
CA ASP A 26 -110.61 -24.38 42.42
C ASP A 26 -109.57 -24.89 43.45
N ASP A 27 -110.09 -24.91 44.68
CA ASP A 27 -109.58 -25.43 45.93
C ASP A 27 -109.67 -26.97 45.96
N ASN A 28 -108.93 -27.62 45.06
CA ASN A 28 -108.63 -29.05 45.13
C ASN A 28 -107.20 -29.27 44.67
N MET A 29 -106.27 -28.91 45.54
CA MET A 29 -104.85 -28.91 45.25
C MET A 29 -104.32 -30.34 45.26
N PHE A 30 -104.37 -31.01 44.10
CA PHE A 30 -103.72 -32.30 43.89
C PHE A 30 -102.23 -32.17 44.18
N LEU A 31 -101.83 -32.50 45.40
CA LEU A 31 -100.44 -32.71 45.76
C LEU A 31 -99.98 -33.95 45.02
N ASN A 32 -99.11 -33.76 44.03
CA ASN A 32 -98.44 -34.87 43.37
C ASN A 32 -97.19 -35.20 44.19
N ASP A 33 -96.92 -36.48 44.37
CA ASP A 33 -95.67 -36.91 44.97
C ASP A 33 -94.52 -36.68 43.98
N CYS A 34 -93.44 -36.06 44.45
CA CYS A 34 -92.26 -35.89 43.62
C CYS A 34 -91.69 -37.27 43.25
N PRO A 35 -91.48 -37.61 41.98
CA PRO A 35 -91.01 -38.93 41.58
C PRO A 35 -89.55 -39.22 42.00
N LEU A 36 -88.83 -38.22 42.50
CA LEU A 36 -87.42 -38.34 42.90
C LEU A 36 -87.24 -38.56 44.42
N CYS A 37 -88.17 -38.07 45.25
CA CYS A 37 -88.10 -38.18 46.72
C CYS A 37 -89.40 -38.64 47.39
N CYS A 38 -90.45 -38.88 46.61
CA CYS A 38 -91.79 -39.33 47.03
C CYS A 38 -92.45 -38.44 48.09
N LYS A 39 -92.14 -37.14 48.10
CA LYS A 39 -92.77 -36.16 49.00
C LYS A 39 -93.83 -35.37 48.23
N ALA A 40 -95.01 -35.23 48.82
CA ALA A 40 -96.15 -34.46 48.32
C ALA A 40 -95.81 -32.98 48.07
N ARG A 41 -96.01 -32.50 46.84
CA ARG A 41 -95.72 -31.11 46.42
C ARG A 41 -96.71 -30.59 45.36
N LYS A 42 -96.76 -29.26 45.22
CA LYS A 42 -97.58 -28.58 44.18
C LYS A 42 -97.00 -28.72 42.77
N THR A 43 -95.68 -28.95 42.66
CA THR A 43 -94.97 -29.08 41.38
C THR A 43 -94.50 -30.52 41.18
N PHE A 44 -94.43 -30.98 39.93
CA PHE A 44 -94.05 -32.36 39.56
C PHE A 44 -92.72 -32.82 40.17
N CYS A 45 -91.69 -31.96 40.16
CA CYS A 45 -90.43 -32.22 40.85
C CYS A 45 -90.15 -31.17 41.93
N CYS A 46 -89.45 -31.59 42.99
CA CYS A 46 -89.06 -30.72 44.08
C CYS A 46 -87.80 -29.90 43.72
N LYS A 47 -87.77 -28.60 44.04
CA LYS A 47 -86.61 -27.73 43.74
C LYS A 47 -85.30 -28.27 44.33
N SER A 48 -85.35 -28.83 45.55
CA SER A 48 -84.17 -29.44 46.17
C SER A 48 -83.68 -30.67 45.40
N CYS A 49 -84.57 -31.50 44.87
CA CYS A 49 -84.23 -32.69 44.09
C CYS A 49 -83.51 -32.29 42.79
N ILE A 50 -83.99 -31.23 42.13
CA ILE A 50 -83.36 -30.68 40.91
C ILE A 50 -82.01 -30.05 41.24
N ASN A 51 -81.94 -29.20 42.26
CA ASN A 51 -80.70 -28.52 42.67
C ASN A 51 -79.63 -29.49 43.17
N ASN A 52 -80.04 -30.55 43.88
CA ASN A 52 -79.13 -31.59 44.36
C ASN A 52 -78.69 -32.54 43.27
N GLY A 53 -79.30 -32.50 42.07
CA GLY A 53 -78.98 -33.41 40.97
C GLY A 53 -79.54 -34.82 41.12
N ASP A 54 -80.64 -35.02 41.86
CA ASP A 54 -81.28 -36.31 42.12
C ASP A 54 -82.14 -36.82 40.95
N TYR A 55 -81.78 -36.48 39.72
CA TYR A 55 -82.49 -36.86 38.51
C TYR A 55 -81.59 -37.65 37.57
N TYR A 56 -82.22 -38.42 36.69
CA TYR A 56 -81.56 -39.29 35.71
C TYR A 56 -81.65 -38.68 34.31
N LYS A 57 -80.83 -39.19 33.38
CA LYS A 57 -80.93 -38.83 31.97
C LYS A 57 -82.28 -39.28 31.41
N SER A 58 -82.97 -38.40 30.68
CA SER A 58 -84.29 -38.67 30.09
C SER A 58 -84.26 -39.70 28.95
N THR A 59 -83.09 -39.97 28.39
CA THR A 59 -82.93 -40.84 27.21
C THR A 59 -81.94 -41.96 27.52
N GLY A 60 -82.47 -43.17 27.75
CA GLY A 60 -81.70 -44.42 27.92
C GLY A 60 -81.52 -44.87 29.38
N PRO A 61 -81.03 -46.11 29.60
CA PRO A 61 -80.83 -46.69 30.92
C PRO A 61 -79.57 -46.11 31.57
N CYS A 62 -79.67 -44.89 32.10
CA CYS A 62 -78.64 -44.31 32.95
C CYS A 62 -79.01 -44.58 34.41
N LEU A 63 -78.29 -45.50 35.05
CA LEU A 63 -78.53 -45.90 36.44
C LEU A 63 -77.94 -44.91 37.46
N GLU A 64 -77.04 -44.02 37.04
CA GLU A 64 -76.45 -42.98 37.90
C GLU A 64 -77.27 -41.70 37.87
N LYS A 65 -77.39 -41.06 39.05
CA LYS A 65 -77.96 -39.72 39.17
C LYS A 65 -76.98 -38.67 38.66
N TYR A 66 -77.49 -37.50 38.25
CA TYR A 66 -76.64 -36.38 37.85
C TYR A 66 -75.63 -35.96 38.94
N SER A 67 -76.04 -35.99 40.20
CA SER A 67 -75.19 -35.71 41.36
C SER A 67 -73.98 -36.66 41.47
N GLU A 68 -74.21 -37.96 41.27
CA GLU A 68 -73.18 -39.00 41.26
C GLU A 68 -72.22 -38.81 40.08
N LYS A 69 -72.76 -38.53 38.89
CA LYS A 69 -71.97 -38.22 37.69
C LYS A 69 -71.10 -36.98 37.87
N HIS A 70 -71.65 -35.92 38.47
CA HIS A 70 -70.92 -34.69 38.76
C HIS A 70 -69.80 -34.93 39.78
N LEU A 71 -70.06 -35.72 40.84
CA LEU A 71 -69.04 -36.11 41.81
C LEU A 71 -67.93 -36.95 41.16
N ARG A 72 -68.28 -37.88 40.28
CA ARG A 72 -67.32 -38.67 39.50
C ARG A 72 -66.46 -37.79 38.60
N LEU A 73 -67.04 -36.79 37.93
CA LEU A 73 -66.28 -35.83 37.14
C LEU A 73 -65.28 -35.05 38.00
N LEU A 74 -65.68 -34.57 39.18
CA LEU A 74 -64.78 -33.89 40.11
C LEU A 74 -63.63 -34.79 40.56
N LYS A 75 -63.93 -36.07 40.84
CA LYS A 75 -62.91 -37.08 41.18
C LYS A 75 -61.93 -37.28 40.04
N LEU A 76 -62.42 -37.49 38.80
CA LEU A 76 -61.58 -37.64 37.61
C LEU A 76 -60.73 -36.40 37.34
N LYS A 77 -61.27 -35.19 37.52
CA LYS A 77 -60.50 -33.94 37.40
C LYS A 77 -59.39 -33.83 38.44
N LYS A 78 -59.62 -34.34 39.65
CA LYS A 78 -58.58 -34.41 40.68
C LYS A 78 -57.52 -35.44 40.32
N GLU A 79 -57.93 -36.66 39.99
CA GLU A 79 -57.02 -37.75 39.58
C GLU A 79 -56.17 -37.35 38.38
N LYS A 80 -56.74 -36.67 37.37
CA LYS A 80 -56.01 -36.11 36.24
C LYS A 80 -54.89 -35.16 36.70
N ARG A 81 -55.21 -34.18 37.56
CA ARG A 81 -54.21 -33.23 38.08
C ARG A 81 -53.13 -33.92 38.91
N ASP A 82 -53.51 -34.91 39.70
CA ASP A 82 -52.56 -35.68 40.52
C ASP A 82 -51.56 -36.44 39.63
N VAL A 83 -52.03 -37.01 38.51
CA VAL A 83 -51.18 -37.66 37.50
C VAL A 83 -50.29 -36.65 36.77
N GLU A 84 -50.84 -35.51 36.35
CA GLU A 84 -50.07 -34.44 35.68
C GLU A 84 -48.89 -33.98 36.56
N LEU A 85 -49.13 -33.73 37.84
CA LEU A 85 -48.10 -33.31 38.80
C LEU A 85 -47.01 -34.39 38.99
N GLN A 86 -47.39 -35.67 38.96
CA GLN A 86 -46.41 -36.76 39.02
C GLN A 86 -45.55 -36.82 37.76
N CYS A 87 -46.16 -36.63 36.59
CA CYS A 87 -45.44 -36.55 35.32
C CYS A 87 -44.45 -35.38 35.29
N GLU A 88 -44.85 -34.19 35.75
CA GLU A 88 -43.99 -33.01 35.85
C GLU A 88 -42.75 -33.29 36.72
N LYS A 89 -42.94 -33.86 37.92
CA LYS A 89 -41.82 -34.21 38.82
C LYS A 89 -40.85 -35.20 38.19
N LEU A 90 -41.35 -36.20 37.44
CA LEU A 90 -40.50 -37.15 36.73
C LEU A 90 -39.76 -36.52 35.55
N LEU A 91 -40.39 -35.54 34.88
CA LEU A 91 -39.80 -34.78 33.76
C LEU A 91 -38.71 -33.82 34.24
N GLU A 92 -38.90 -33.15 35.38
CA GLU A 92 -37.92 -32.20 35.94
C GLU A 92 -36.53 -32.81 36.08
N SER A 93 -36.45 -34.03 36.65
CA SER A 93 -35.17 -34.74 36.81
C SER A 93 -34.50 -35.04 35.46
N ARG A 94 -35.29 -35.43 34.45
CA ARG A 94 -34.79 -35.68 33.09
C ARG A 94 -34.30 -34.41 32.42
N LEU A 95 -35.06 -33.31 32.53
CA LEU A 95 -34.71 -32.01 31.95
C LEU A 95 -33.42 -31.47 32.56
N LEU A 96 -33.28 -31.55 33.89
CA LEU A 96 -32.06 -31.14 34.58
C LEU A 96 -30.86 -31.95 34.09
N LYS A 97 -31.00 -33.29 34.00
CA LYS A 97 -29.93 -34.15 33.48
C LYS A 97 -29.53 -33.76 32.05
N THR A 98 -30.48 -33.57 31.16
CA THR A 98 -30.21 -33.18 29.77
C THR A 98 -29.50 -31.83 29.69
N LYS A 99 -29.91 -30.86 30.51
CA LYS A 99 -29.27 -29.54 30.59
C LYS A 99 -27.81 -29.64 31.06
N LEU A 100 -27.55 -30.39 32.13
CA LEU A 100 -26.18 -30.61 32.60
C LEU A 100 -25.32 -31.34 31.56
N MET A 101 -25.90 -32.32 30.84
CA MET A 101 -25.19 -33.01 29.77
C MET A 101 -24.81 -32.05 28.63
N SER A 102 -25.73 -31.17 28.20
CA SER A 102 -25.40 -30.18 27.16
C SER A 102 -24.32 -29.21 27.61
N GLU A 103 -24.39 -28.69 28.84
CA GLU A 103 -23.37 -27.79 29.39
C GLU A 103 -21.99 -28.47 29.46
N LEU A 104 -21.97 -29.75 29.84
CA LEU A 104 -20.76 -30.54 29.90
C LEU A 104 -20.15 -30.76 28.51
N ASP A 105 -20.96 -31.01 27.49
CA ASP A 105 -20.51 -31.17 26.11
C ASP A 105 -20.00 -29.85 25.53
N ASP A 106 -20.67 -28.72 25.82
CA ASP A 106 -20.19 -27.38 25.47
C ASP A 106 -18.82 -27.08 26.09
N HIS A 107 -18.63 -27.42 27.36
CA HIS A 107 -17.35 -27.25 28.05
C HIS A 107 -16.25 -28.15 27.47
N LYS A 108 -16.56 -29.41 27.15
CA LYS A 108 -15.60 -30.31 26.48
C LYS A 108 -15.17 -29.75 25.13
N GLU A 109 -16.10 -29.26 24.33
CA GLU A 109 -15.80 -28.70 23.02
C GLU A 109 -14.94 -27.43 23.16
N ARG A 110 -15.26 -26.55 24.11
CA ARG A 110 -14.43 -25.38 24.42
C ARG A 110 -13.00 -25.78 24.79
N ILE A 111 -12.83 -26.80 25.64
CA ILE A 111 -11.49 -27.31 26.02
C ILE A 111 -10.77 -27.86 24.78
N ARG A 112 -11.46 -28.59 23.91
CA ARG A 112 -10.90 -29.12 22.66
C ARG A 112 -10.38 -27.98 21.77
N LEU A 113 -11.19 -26.95 21.56
CA LEU A 113 -10.84 -25.78 20.76
C LEU A 113 -9.64 -25.02 21.36
N LEU A 114 -9.62 -24.81 22.67
CA LEU A 114 -8.50 -24.15 23.36
C LEU A 114 -7.21 -24.95 23.20
N LYS A 115 -7.25 -26.28 23.31
CA LYS A 115 -6.08 -27.13 23.06
C LYS A 115 -5.58 -27.03 21.61
N CYS A 116 -6.49 -26.99 20.63
CA CYS A 116 -6.12 -26.76 19.24
C CYS A 116 -5.44 -25.40 19.02
N LEU A 117 -5.95 -24.33 19.64
CA LEU A 117 -5.37 -23.00 19.56
C LEU A 117 -3.97 -22.95 20.19
N ILE A 118 -3.79 -23.56 21.37
CA ILE A 118 -2.48 -23.66 22.02
C ILE A 118 -1.49 -24.34 21.08
N LYS A 119 -1.84 -25.52 20.54
CA LYS A 119 -0.95 -26.27 19.64
C LYS A 119 -0.57 -25.44 18.40
N LYS A 120 -1.54 -24.77 17.76
CA LYS A 120 -1.27 -23.91 16.61
C LYS A 120 -0.33 -22.75 16.98
N SER A 121 -0.54 -22.14 18.14
CA SER A 121 0.34 -21.06 18.61
C SER A 121 1.76 -21.55 18.89
N GLU A 122 1.93 -22.75 19.44
CA GLU A 122 3.24 -23.37 19.67
C GLU A 122 3.96 -23.65 18.34
N GLU A 123 3.24 -24.17 17.34
CA GLU A 123 3.77 -24.39 15.98
C GLU A 123 4.22 -23.08 15.33
N GLU A 124 3.41 -22.00 15.42
CA GLU A 124 3.76 -20.68 14.91
C GLU A 124 4.99 -20.09 15.62
N ILE A 125 5.09 -20.25 16.94
CA ILE A 125 6.25 -19.82 17.72
C ILE A 125 7.50 -20.59 17.30
N ALA A 126 7.39 -21.91 17.12
CA ALA A 126 8.51 -22.75 16.68
C ALA A 126 9.02 -22.33 15.29
N GLN A 127 8.11 -22.08 14.34
CA GLN A 127 8.47 -21.60 13.00
C GLN A 127 9.17 -20.24 13.05
N LYS A 128 8.63 -19.26 13.80
CA LYS A 128 9.25 -17.94 13.95
C LYS A 128 10.63 -18.02 14.60
N LYS A 129 10.81 -18.88 15.62
CA LYS A 129 12.13 -19.13 16.23
C LYS A 129 13.13 -19.68 15.22
N SER A 130 12.72 -20.63 14.38
CA SER A 130 13.58 -21.16 13.31
C SER A 130 13.98 -20.06 12.31
N MET A 131 13.04 -19.19 11.92
CA MET A 131 13.30 -18.08 11.02
C MET A 131 14.31 -17.08 11.62
N ILE A 132 14.19 -16.76 12.91
CA ILE A 132 15.14 -15.88 13.61
C ILE A 132 16.55 -16.48 13.58
N VAL A 133 16.69 -17.78 13.84
CA VAL A 133 18.00 -18.46 13.78
C VAL A 133 18.59 -18.37 12.38
N GLN A 134 17.80 -18.57 11.34
CA GLN A 134 18.26 -18.44 9.95
C GLN A 134 18.71 -17.01 9.62
N LEU A 135 17.91 -16.01 9.95
CA LEU A 135 18.25 -14.60 9.71
C LEU A 135 19.51 -14.18 10.47
N ASN A 136 19.69 -14.63 11.70
CA ASN A 136 20.91 -14.37 12.46
C ASN A 136 22.13 -15.02 11.82
N CYS A 137 22.00 -16.26 11.31
CA CYS A 137 23.08 -16.92 10.59
C CYS A 137 23.47 -16.16 9.31
N ASP A 138 22.49 -15.64 8.58
CA ASP A 138 22.75 -14.86 7.36
C ASP A 138 23.31 -13.47 7.65
N ASN A 139 22.87 -12.84 8.73
CA ASN A 139 23.46 -11.60 9.24
C ASN A 139 24.91 -11.81 9.69
N GLU A 140 25.20 -12.87 10.44
CA GLU A 140 26.55 -13.21 10.90
C GLU A 140 27.50 -13.44 9.72
N LYS A 141 27.05 -14.17 8.68
CA LYS A 141 27.82 -14.30 7.43
C LYS A 141 28.11 -12.94 6.83
N SER A 142 27.11 -12.09 6.72
CA SER A 142 27.23 -10.75 6.12
C SER A 142 28.20 -9.86 6.93
N GLU A 143 28.08 -9.88 8.26
CA GLU A 143 28.99 -9.19 9.17
C GLU A 143 30.43 -9.68 9.02
N ASN A 144 30.64 -10.99 8.84
CA ASN A 144 31.96 -11.55 8.62
C ASN A 144 32.58 -11.12 7.28
N TYR A 145 31.78 -10.86 6.23
CA TYR A 145 32.30 -10.38 4.94
C TYR A 145 32.54 -8.86 4.90
N LEU A 146 31.85 -8.07 5.71
CA LEU A 146 31.98 -6.60 5.71
C LEU A 146 33.44 -6.11 5.87
N PRO A 147 34.26 -6.65 6.80
CA PRO A 147 35.67 -6.27 6.93
C PRO A 147 36.48 -6.51 5.66
N MET A 148 36.21 -7.57 4.92
CA MET A 148 36.92 -7.86 3.66
C MET A 148 36.60 -6.81 2.59
N TYR A 149 35.32 -6.45 2.45
CA TYR A 149 34.92 -5.39 1.53
C TYR A 149 35.50 -4.04 1.93
N LYS A 150 35.48 -3.71 3.23
CA LYS A 150 36.12 -2.51 3.77
C LYS A 150 37.60 -2.47 3.41
N SER A 151 38.34 -3.55 3.68
CA SER A 151 39.77 -3.63 3.35
C SER A 151 40.04 -3.45 1.86
N LYS A 152 39.19 -4.01 0.99
CA LYS A 152 39.31 -3.85 -0.46
C LYS A 152 39.05 -2.41 -0.91
N VAL A 153 38.07 -1.73 -0.30
CA VAL A 153 37.81 -0.31 -0.54
C VAL A 153 38.99 0.54 -0.09
N ASP A 154 39.52 0.30 1.11
CA ASP A 154 40.68 1.03 1.64
C ASP A 154 41.92 0.85 0.74
N GLN A 155 42.14 -0.34 0.18
CA GLN A 155 43.22 -0.59 -0.79
C GLN A 155 43.03 0.18 -2.10
N LEU A 156 41.81 0.22 -2.63
CA LEU A 156 41.49 0.96 -3.85
C LEU A 156 41.62 2.47 -3.63
N GLU A 157 41.15 2.97 -2.49
CA GLU A 157 41.31 4.37 -2.11
C GLU A 157 42.79 4.76 -2.06
N LYS A 158 43.61 3.96 -1.38
CA LYS A 158 45.06 4.18 -1.34
C LYS A 158 45.68 4.20 -2.73
N TYR A 159 45.32 3.23 -3.59
CA TYR A 159 45.82 3.20 -4.97
C TYR A 159 45.43 4.46 -5.76
N VAL A 160 44.20 4.94 -5.64
CA VAL A 160 43.73 6.15 -6.34
C VAL A 160 44.47 7.39 -5.85
N VAL A 161 44.69 7.52 -4.53
CA VAL A 161 45.45 8.63 -3.95
C VAL A 161 46.91 8.61 -4.40
N ASP A 162 47.56 7.44 -4.35
CA ASP A 162 48.95 7.28 -4.78
C ASP A 162 49.11 7.53 -6.29
N HIS A 163 48.16 7.05 -7.10
CA HIS A 163 48.18 7.25 -8.54
C HIS A 163 47.96 8.72 -8.92
N SER A 164 46.95 9.37 -8.33
CA SER A 164 46.63 10.77 -8.61
C SER A 164 47.77 11.70 -8.21
N SER A 165 48.37 11.52 -7.04
CA SER A 165 49.56 12.26 -6.61
C SER A 165 50.75 12.04 -7.54
N GLY A 166 50.97 10.79 -7.99
CA GLY A 166 52.00 10.47 -8.98
C GLY A 166 51.79 11.13 -10.34
N VAL A 167 50.54 11.20 -10.82
CA VAL A 167 50.18 11.91 -12.06
C VAL A 167 50.44 13.40 -11.92
N LEU A 168 50.02 14.02 -10.81
CA LEU A 168 50.26 15.44 -10.54
C LEU A 168 51.76 15.77 -10.52
N ALA A 169 52.57 14.98 -9.82
CA ALA A 169 54.01 15.18 -9.76
C ALA A 169 54.70 15.04 -11.13
N ARG A 170 54.25 14.09 -11.97
CA ARG A 170 54.77 13.94 -13.35
C ARG A 170 54.36 15.12 -14.22
N GLN A 171 53.13 15.60 -14.07
CA GLN A 171 52.63 16.74 -14.82
C GLN A 171 53.41 18.01 -14.46
N GLU A 172 53.69 18.24 -13.18
CA GLU A 172 54.51 19.36 -12.72
C GLU A 172 55.93 19.30 -13.31
N LYS A 173 56.62 18.16 -13.20
CA LYS A 173 57.95 17.97 -13.82
C LYS A 173 57.94 18.20 -15.33
N LEU A 174 56.92 17.72 -16.02
CA LEU A 174 56.77 17.92 -17.46
C LEU A 174 56.53 19.39 -17.81
N THR A 175 55.80 20.14 -16.98
CA THR A 175 55.65 21.59 -17.15
C THR A 175 56.97 22.33 -16.93
N GLU A 176 57.75 21.95 -15.92
CA GLU A 176 59.06 22.51 -15.64
C GLU A 176 60.04 22.28 -16.81
N VAL A 177 60.19 21.03 -17.26
CA VAL A 177 61.07 20.69 -18.41
C VAL A 177 60.65 21.44 -19.67
N ARG A 178 59.34 21.59 -19.92
CA ARG A 178 58.83 22.37 -21.07
C ARG A 178 59.20 23.85 -20.95
N GLN A 179 59.16 24.42 -19.75
CA GLN A 179 59.57 25.81 -19.52
C GLN A 179 61.06 25.99 -19.74
N GLU A 180 61.90 25.10 -19.21
CA GLU A 180 63.35 25.13 -19.42
C GLU A 180 63.72 24.96 -20.90
N LEU A 181 63.10 24.01 -21.59
CA LEU A 181 63.31 23.82 -23.03
C LEU A 181 62.97 25.09 -23.81
N LYS A 182 61.86 25.76 -23.49
CA LYS A 182 61.50 27.05 -24.11
C LYS A 182 62.56 28.11 -23.87
N LYS A 183 63.15 28.18 -22.66
CA LYS A 183 64.25 29.12 -22.37
C LYS A 183 65.48 28.82 -23.21
N VAL A 184 65.88 27.55 -23.29
CA VAL A 184 67.03 27.11 -24.09
C VAL A 184 66.81 27.39 -25.58
N ILE A 185 65.65 27.05 -26.13
CA ILE A 185 65.32 27.33 -27.54
C ILE A 185 65.41 28.83 -27.82
N ARG A 186 64.81 29.67 -26.97
CA ARG A 186 64.89 31.14 -27.14
C ARG A 186 66.33 31.64 -27.08
N ALA A 187 67.13 31.15 -26.15
CA ALA A 187 68.55 31.51 -26.05
C ALA A 187 69.34 31.09 -27.30
N ARG A 188 69.15 29.85 -27.77
CA ARG A 188 69.83 29.35 -28.98
C ARG A 188 69.40 30.10 -30.24
N ILE A 189 68.11 30.37 -30.41
CA ILE A 189 67.63 31.20 -31.54
C ILE A 189 68.30 32.57 -31.48
N HIS A 190 68.38 33.19 -30.30
CA HIS A 190 69.04 34.48 -30.15
C HIS A 190 70.53 34.42 -30.50
N GLU A 191 71.25 33.39 -30.05
CA GLU A 191 72.66 33.16 -30.42
C GLU A 191 72.83 32.97 -31.93
N LEU A 192 71.98 32.15 -32.56
CA LEU A 192 72.01 31.89 -34.00
C LEU A 192 71.80 33.18 -34.81
N VAL A 193 70.77 33.96 -34.47
CA VAL A 193 70.48 35.24 -35.13
C VAL A 193 71.60 36.24 -34.90
N LYS A 194 72.19 36.27 -33.70
CA LYS A 194 73.24 37.24 -33.36
C LYS A 194 74.58 36.95 -34.03
N TYR A 195 74.99 35.67 -34.07
CA TYR A 195 76.37 35.30 -34.42
C TYR A 195 76.52 34.59 -35.76
N ILE A 196 75.53 33.81 -36.21
CA ILE A 196 75.64 33.01 -37.45
C ILE A 196 74.85 33.68 -38.58
N PHE A 197 73.62 34.08 -38.29
CA PHE A 197 72.72 34.71 -39.26
C PHE A 197 72.31 36.13 -38.83
N PRO A 198 73.26 37.10 -38.69
CA PRO A 198 72.89 38.50 -38.48
C PRO A 198 71.91 38.96 -39.56
N ILE A 199 70.68 39.25 -39.15
CA ILE A 199 69.68 39.85 -40.02
C ILE A 199 69.85 41.35 -39.91
N SER A 200 70.36 41.98 -40.97
CA SER A 200 70.40 43.44 -41.06
C SER A 200 69.16 43.93 -41.80
N VAL A 201 68.56 44.99 -41.26
CA VAL A 201 67.55 45.76 -41.99
C VAL A 201 68.30 46.66 -42.95
N VAL A 202 68.12 46.42 -44.24
CA VAL A 202 68.64 47.29 -45.30
C VAL A 202 67.58 48.36 -45.50
N GLN A 203 67.86 49.59 -45.06
CA GLN A 203 66.98 50.70 -45.35
C GLN A 203 66.93 50.92 -46.88
N PRO A 204 65.74 51.18 -47.45
CA PRO A 204 65.65 51.64 -48.82
C PRO A 204 66.57 52.85 -48.99
N SER A 205 67.56 52.74 -49.88
CA SER A 205 68.40 53.88 -50.24
C SER A 205 67.53 54.85 -51.01
N ARG A 206 66.86 55.76 -50.30
CA ARG A 206 66.34 56.97 -50.92
C ARG A 206 67.56 57.77 -51.34
N SER A 207 67.87 57.73 -52.62
CA SER A 207 68.60 58.84 -53.24
C SER A 207 67.71 60.07 -53.08
N GLN A 208 67.85 60.77 -51.95
CA GLN A 208 67.53 62.18 -51.87
C GLN A 208 68.43 62.86 -52.88
N ASP A 209 67.96 63.02 -54.11
CA ASP A 209 68.34 64.03 -55.11
C ASP A 209 67.73 63.67 -56.47
N SER A 210 66.46 64.03 -56.69
CA SER A 210 65.91 64.35 -58.01
C SER A 210 64.44 64.79 -57.90
N SER A 211 64.22 66.00 -57.40
CA SER A 211 62.94 66.70 -57.58
C SER A 211 62.85 67.17 -59.04
N GLY A 212 62.42 66.28 -59.93
CA GLY A 212 62.27 66.55 -61.36
C GLY A 212 61.09 65.78 -61.95
N THR A 213 60.55 66.25 -63.08
CA THR A 213 59.34 65.75 -63.75
C THR A 213 59.36 64.23 -64.01
N VAL A 214 60.55 63.66 -64.16
CA VAL A 214 60.76 62.21 -64.35
C VAL A 214 60.38 61.40 -63.09
N SER A 215 60.63 61.94 -61.90
CA SER A 215 60.30 61.28 -60.63
C SER A 215 58.79 61.23 -60.41
N ALA A 216 58.08 62.32 -60.71
CA ALA A 216 56.61 62.39 -60.64
C ALA A 216 55.93 61.46 -61.66
N LEU A 217 56.50 61.31 -62.87
CA LEU A 217 56.01 60.35 -63.86
C LEU A 217 56.26 58.89 -63.42
N ASN A 218 57.41 58.60 -62.80
CA ASN A 218 57.70 57.28 -62.26
C ASN A 218 56.78 56.91 -61.08
N GLU A 219 56.49 57.86 -60.19
CA GLU A 219 55.52 57.70 -59.11
C GLU A 219 54.11 57.45 -59.66
N ALA A 220 53.65 58.23 -60.65
CA ALA A 220 52.35 58.03 -61.28
C ALA A 220 52.25 56.68 -62.01
N ALA A 221 53.33 56.24 -62.69
CA ALA A 221 53.37 54.95 -63.38
C ALA A 221 53.37 53.75 -62.43
N THR A 222 53.82 53.94 -61.19
CA THR A 222 53.87 52.91 -60.14
C THR A 222 52.71 53.03 -59.15
N MET A 223 51.69 53.87 -59.39
CA MET A 223 50.48 53.94 -58.58
C MET A 223 49.32 53.23 -59.28
N ALA A 224 48.68 52.29 -58.59
CA ALA A 224 47.47 51.61 -59.05
C ALA A 224 46.29 51.97 -58.13
N TYR A 225 45.12 52.23 -58.71
CA TYR A 225 43.91 52.47 -57.94
C TYR A 225 43.29 51.14 -57.51
N MET A 226 43.41 50.81 -56.23
CA MET A 226 42.88 49.58 -55.65
C MET A 226 41.98 49.90 -54.46
N ALA A 227 40.75 49.37 -54.47
CA ALA A 227 39.79 49.48 -53.37
C ALA A 227 39.56 50.90 -52.84
N GLY A 228 39.36 51.87 -53.73
CA GLY A 228 38.97 53.24 -53.36
C GLY A 228 40.13 54.21 -53.10
N ARG A 229 41.39 53.74 -53.15
CA ARG A 229 42.60 54.55 -52.92
C ARG A 229 43.67 54.29 -53.96
N TRP A 230 44.48 55.30 -54.27
CA TRP A 230 45.73 55.10 -55.00
C TRP A 230 46.75 54.43 -54.08
N VAL A 231 47.33 53.33 -54.53
CA VAL A 231 48.34 52.54 -53.81
C VAL A 231 49.55 52.42 -54.71
N THR A 232 50.73 52.79 -54.20
CA THR A 232 52.01 52.56 -54.88
C THR A 232 52.29 51.06 -54.93
N THR A 233 52.48 50.52 -56.13
CA THR A 233 52.83 49.12 -56.41
C THR A 233 54.34 48.88 -56.39
N ASP A 234 55.14 49.95 -56.28
CA ASP A 234 56.59 49.82 -56.15
C ASP A 234 56.97 49.20 -54.80
N VAL A 235 57.58 48.02 -54.85
CA VAL A 235 58.08 47.27 -53.68
C VAL A 235 59.35 47.92 -53.12
N SER A 236 59.94 48.88 -53.84
CA SER A 236 61.21 49.51 -53.51
C SER A 236 61.20 50.29 -52.17
N ASP A 237 60.04 50.75 -51.68
CA ASP A 237 59.94 51.46 -50.39
C ASP A 237 59.63 50.53 -49.19
N GLN A 238 59.53 49.21 -49.44
CA GLN A 238 59.36 48.23 -48.36
C GLN A 238 60.69 47.98 -47.63
N LEU A 239 60.61 47.70 -46.32
CA LEU A 239 61.79 47.28 -45.57
C LEU A 239 62.33 45.98 -46.15
N HIS A 240 63.63 45.96 -46.44
CA HIS A 240 64.31 44.76 -46.92
C HIS A 240 65.18 44.18 -45.81
N HIS A 241 65.20 42.86 -45.74
CA HIS A 241 65.98 42.10 -44.77
C HIS A 241 67.07 41.33 -45.48
N ARG A 242 68.28 41.32 -44.95
CA ARG A 242 69.40 40.58 -45.52
C ARG A 242 70.05 39.68 -44.47
N ILE A 243 70.26 38.43 -44.83
CA ILE A 243 71.10 37.48 -44.09
C ILE A 243 72.52 37.58 -44.68
N VAL A 244 73.55 37.57 -43.82
CA VAL A 244 74.96 37.76 -44.22
C VAL A 244 75.33 36.94 -45.47
N GLY A 245 75.78 37.62 -46.52
CA GLY A 245 76.21 37.02 -47.79
C GLY A 245 75.09 36.66 -48.78
N GLY A 246 73.82 36.78 -48.39
CA GLY A 246 72.66 36.45 -49.23
C GLY A 246 71.95 37.67 -49.85
N PRO A 247 70.92 37.43 -50.70
CA PRO A 247 70.15 38.48 -51.35
C PRO A 247 69.30 39.27 -50.35
N SER A 248 68.95 40.51 -50.71
CA SER A 248 67.95 41.30 -49.96
C SER A 248 66.56 40.75 -50.21
N LEU A 249 65.85 40.41 -49.14
CA LEU A 249 64.51 39.85 -49.18
C LEU A 249 63.47 40.91 -48.78
N PRO A 250 62.37 41.07 -49.53
CA PRO A 250 61.32 42.01 -49.18
C PRO A 250 60.52 41.55 -47.96
N ALA A 251 60.00 42.49 -47.17
CA ALA A 251 59.11 42.20 -46.04
C ALA A 251 57.71 41.68 -46.44
N SER A 252 57.44 41.54 -47.75
CA SER A 252 56.19 41.01 -48.30
C SER A 252 56.01 39.50 -48.08
N GLY A 253 57.08 38.78 -47.72
CA GLY A 253 57.07 37.32 -47.56
C GLY A 253 57.37 36.54 -48.84
N ASP A 254 57.77 37.23 -49.92
CA ASP A 254 58.32 36.59 -51.12
C ASP A 254 59.81 36.28 -50.93
N TYR A 255 60.13 34.99 -50.77
CA TYR A 255 61.50 34.49 -50.55
C TYR A 255 62.10 33.80 -51.78
N SER A 256 61.49 33.97 -52.96
CA SER A 256 61.96 33.35 -54.22
C SER A 256 63.43 33.63 -54.50
N SER A 257 63.87 34.87 -54.32
CA SER A 257 65.26 35.28 -54.51
C SER A 257 66.27 34.57 -53.59
N TYR A 258 65.87 34.19 -52.38
CA TYR A 258 66.70 33.34 -51.51
C TYR A 258 66.83 31.93 -52.08
N ASN A 259 65.72 31.33 -52.54
CA ASN A 259 65.74 29.98 -53.12
C ASN A 259 66.60 29.94 -54.39
N ASP A 260 66.55 30.99 -55.22
CA ASP A 260 67.38 31.13 -56.41
C ASP A 260 68.87 31.24 -56.03
N TRP A 261 69.20 32.07 -55.03
CA TRP A 261 70.56 32.21 -54.53
C TRP A 261 71.12 30.91 -53.92
N VAL A 262 70.32 30.18 -53.13
CA VAL A 262 70.71 28.86 -52.59
C VAL A 262 70.90 27.85 -53.70
N SER A 263 70.05 27.88 -54.73
CA SER A 263 70.15 26.96 -55.87
C SER A 263 71.38 27.24 -56.72
N ALA A 264 71.74 28.52 -56.89
CA ALA A 264 72.93 28.95 -57.62
C ALA A 264 74.25 28.78 -56.85
N SER A 265 74.20 28.63 -55.53
CA SER A 265 75.38 28.43 -54.67
C SER A 265 75.62 26.96 -54.28
N LYS A 266 74.89 26.02 -54.92
CA LYS A 266 74.93 24.58 -54.62
C LYS A 266 75.86 23.76 -55.52
N ASP A 267 76.78 24.42 -56.23
CA ASP A 267 77.91 23.82 -56.96
C ASP A 267 79.23 23.97 -56.17
#